data_AF-A0A7J4GRC8-F1
#
_entry.id   AF-A0A7J4GRC8-F1
#
_cell.length_a   1.000
_cell.length_b   1.000
_cell.length_c   1.000
_cell.angle_alpha   90.00
_cell.angle_beta   90.00
_cell.angle_gamma   90.00
#
_symmetry.space_group_name_H-M   'P 1'
#
loop_
_entity.id
_entity.type
_entity.pdbx_description
1 polymer ?
#
loop_
_entity_poly.entity_id
_entity_poly.type
_entity_poly.pdbx_seq_one_letter_code
_entity_poly.pdbx_strand_id
1 'polypeptide(L)'
;MATYYPQTVVYEEKKVTYLALLFVLFFIGMVFFLVYTTRGSMGYLIFLPLIGISFGIFATYNMSFYSVKIFDDKAIQFGFPAWNKKLQPSEINSIEEIPYHPIREFGGLGWRIGRGGKNGKWRIGYVVWLQKGIEIEATNGKYYVFGTDNPQEIISLIQ
;
A
#
# COMPACT_ATOMS: atom_id res chain seq x y z
N MET A 1 2.71 -26.41 -21.74
CA MET A 1 2.32 -24.99 -21.68
C MET A 1 1.31 -24.88 -20.56
N ALA A 2 1.59 -24.11 -19.49
CA ALA A 2 0.61 -23.90 -18.43
C ALA A 2 -0.52 -23.02 -18.99
N THR A 3 -1.73 -23.56 -19.06
CA THR A 3 -2.94 -22.82 -19.41
C THR A 3 -3.17 -21.73 -18.36
N TYR A 4 -2.91 -20.48 -18.73
CA TYR A 4 -3.13 -19.31 -17.88
C TYR A 4 -4.62 -18.97 -17.89
N TYR A 5 -5.38 -19.57 -16.97
CA TYR A 5 -6.74 -19.12 -16.72
C TYR A 5 -6.69 -17.73 -16.07
N PRO A 6 -7.56 -16.78 -16.48
CA PRO A 6 -7.64 -15.49 -15.83
C PRO A 6 -8.10 -15.74 -14.39
N GLN A 7 -7.22 -15.45 -13.44
CA GLN A 7 -7.49 -15.61 -12.02
C GLN A 7 -8.63 -14.68 -11.61
N THR A 8 -9.69 -15.27 -11.07
CA THR A 8 -10.86 -14.53 -10.61
C THR A 8 -10.64 -14.09 -9.16
N VAL A 9 -11.04 -12.86 -8.86
CA VAL A 9 -10.95 -12.31 -7.50
C VAL A 9 -12.16 -12.81 -6.71
N VAL A 10 -11.90 -13.60 -5.67
CA VAL A 10 -12.92 -14.19 -4.79
C VAL A 10 -13.25 -13.25 -3.63
N TYR A 11 -12.25 -12.52 -3.14
CA TYR A 11 -12.41 -11.53 -2.08
C TYR A 11 -11.62 -10.27 -2.41
N GLU A 12 -12.22 -9.10 -2.16
CA GLU A 12 -11.58 -7.81 -2.36
C GLU A 12 -11.99 -6.83 -1.24
N GLU A 13 -11.01 -6.44 -0.44
CA GLU A 13 -11.13 -5.35 0.53
C GLU A 13 -10.48 -4.10 -0.06
N LYS A 14 -11.25 -3.02 -0.23
CA LYS A 14 -10.75 -1.72 -0.69
C LYS A 14 -10.88 -0.69 0.40
N LYS A 15 -9.79 0.03 0.65
CA LYS A 15 -9.78 1.21 1.51
C LYS A 15 -9.36 2.42 0.72
N VAL A 16 -10.21 3.45 0.74
CA VAL A 16 -9.94 4.74 0.13
C VAL A 16 -9.76 5.78 1.22
N THR A 17 -8.61 6.46 1.21
CA THR A 17 -8.32 7.55 2.14
C THR A 17 -8.70 8.88 1.50
N TYR A 18 -9.97 9.28 1.64
CA TYR A 18 -10.49 10.50 1.00
C TYR A 18 -9.75 11.78 1.41
N LEU A 19 -9.22 11.86 2.63
CA LEU A 19 -8.40 13.00 3.07
C LEU A 19 -7.14 13.16 2.21
N ALA A 20 -6.51 12.05 1.80
CA ALA A 20 -5.36 12.09 0.91
C ALA A 20 -5.77 12.63 -0.48
N LEU A 21 -6.95 12.28 -0.99
CA LEU A 21 -7.44 12.82 -2.26
C LEU A 21 -7.68 14.33 -2.23
N LEU A 22 -8.05 14.92 -1.08
CA LEU A 22 -8.16 16.38 -0.94
C LEU A 22 -6.81 17.09 -1.16
N PHE A 23 -5.70 16.46 -0.77
CA PHE A 23 -4.37 17.02 -1.04
C PHE A 23 -4.04 17.06 -2.54
N VAL A 24 -4.63 16.20 -3.37
CA VAL A 24 -4.47 16.27 -4.83
C VAL A 24 -5.04 17.58 -5.36
N LEU A 25 -6.22 18.01 -4.88
CA LEU A 25 -6.80 19.30 -5.25
C LEU A 25 -5.92 20.47 -4.80
N PHE A 26 -5.34 20.38 -3.60
CA PHE A 26 -4.38 21.36 -3.11
C PHE A 26 -3.14 21.47 -4.02
N PHE A 27 -2.56 20.34 -4.43
CA PHE A 27 -1.42 20.32 -5.35
C PHE A 27 -1.77 20.91 -6.73
N ILE A 28 -2.96 20.61 -7.26
CA ILE A 28 -3.45 21.21 -8.51
C ILE A 28 -3.54 22.74 -8.35
N GLY A 29 -4.09 23.22 -7.23
CA GLY A 29 -4.13 24.65 -6.90
C GLY A 29 -2.73 25.27 -6.85
N MET A 30 -1.75 24.59 -6.25
CA MET A 30 -0.36 25.02 -6.24
C MET A 30 0.25 25.13 -7.64
N VAL A 31 -0.07 24.20 -8.56
CA VAL A 31 0.38 24.28 -9.95
C VAL A 31 -0.12 25.58 -10.59
N PHE A 32 -1.43 25.86 -10.48
CA PHE A 32 -2.00 27.10 -11.03
C PHE A 32 -1.38 28.35 -10.41
N PHE A 33 -1.22 28.35 -9.09
CA PHE A 33 -0.61 29.46 -8.35
C PHE A 33 0.84 29.73 -8.80
N LEU A 34 1.65 28.68 -8.93
CA LEU A 34 3.03 28.80 -9.42
C LEU A 34 3.09 29.30 -10.85
N VAL A 35 2.29 28.74 -11.75
CA VAL A 35 2.24 29.17 -13.16
C VAL A 35 1.82 30.64 -13.26
N TYR A 36 0.83 31.07 -12.48
CA TYR A 36 0.40 32.46 -12.44
C TYR A 36 1.51 33.42 -11.96
N THR A 37 2.15 33.08 -10.83
CA THR A 37 3.13 33.96 -10.18
C THR A 37 4.45 34.06 -10.95
N THR A 38 4.83 33.00 -11.66
CA THR A 38 6.13 32.89 -12.35
C THR A 38 6.08 33.20 -13.84
N ARG A 39 4.89 33.53 -14.36
CA ARG A 39 4.60 33.79 -15.79
C ARG A 39 5.54 34.80 -16.46
N GLY A 40 6.16 35.71 -15.70
CA GLY A 40 7.06 36.74 -16.21
C GLY A 40 8.53 36.64 -15.78
N SER A 41 8.91 35.67 -14.93
CA SER A 41 10.24 35.70 -14.28
C SER A 41 11.06 34.41 -14.40
N MET A 42 10.43 33.23 -14.40
CA MET A 42 11.17 31.97 -14.30
C MET A 42 11.51 31.29 -15.63
N GLY A 43 10.91 31.72 -16.74
CA GLY A 43 11.13 31.12 -18.06
C GLY A 43 11.04 29.59 -18.01
N TYR A 44 12.09 28.90 -18.49
CA TYR A 44 12.13 27.44 -18.49
C TYR A 44 12.26 26.81 -17.10
N LEU A 45 12.78 27.48 -16.06
CA LEU A 45 13.03 26.86 -14.75
C LEU A 45 11.76 26.45 -13.98
N ILE A 46 10.58 26.85 -14.45
CA ILE A 46 9.28 26.46 -13.89
C ILE A 46 9.06 24.94 -13.86
N PHE A 47 9.74 24.15 -14.71
CA PHE A 47 9.58 22.69 -14.70
C PHE A 47 10.06 22.05 -13.39
N LEU A 48 11.05 22.63 -12.69
CA LEU A 48 11.59 22.06 -11.45
C LEU A 48 10.54 21.91 -10.34
N PRO A 49 9.81 22.98 -9.93
CA PRO A 49 8.75 22.84 -8.94
C PRO A 49 7.57 22.00 -9.45
N LEU A 50 7.28 22.02 -10.75
CA LEU A 50 6.23 21.18 -11.34
C LEU A 50 6.55 19.69 -11.25
N ILE A 51 7.81 19.28 -11.42
CA ILE A 51 8.26 17.89 -11.20
C ILE A 51 8.02 17.50 -9.74
N GLY A 52 8.40 18.36 -8.80
CA GLY A 52 8.19 18.12 -7.36
C GLY A 52 6.71 17.93 -7.02
N ILE A 53 5.84 18.80 -7.53
CA ILE A 53 4.39 18.69 -7.32
C ILE A 53 3.81 17.45 -7.99
N SER A 54 4.26 17.10 -9.20
CA SER A 54 3.82 15.89 -9.90
C SER A 54 4.15 14.63 -9.11
N PHE A 55 5.34 14.58 -8.51
CA PHE A 55 5.73 13.50 -7.61
C PHE A 55 4.86 13.47 -6.34
N GLY A 56 4.54 14.64 -5.78
CA GLY A 56 3.60 14.77 -4.66
C GLY A 56 2.22 14.20 -4.98
N ILE A 57 1.64 14.59 -6.12
CA ILE A 57 0.35 14.06 -6.61
C ILE A 57 0.42 12.54 -6.78
N PHE A 58 1.47 12.03 -7.44
CA PHE A 58 1.66 10.60 -7.65
C PHE A 58 1.75 9.82 -6.33
N ALA A 59 2.52 10.32 -5.36
CA ALA A 59 2.67 9.71 -4.05
C ALA A 59 1.35 9.73 -3.26
N THR A 60 0.66 10.86 -3.23
CA THR A 60 -0.65 11.01 -2.57
C THR A 60 -1.71 10.10 -3.19
N TYR A 61 -1.78 10.04 -4.52
CA TYR A 61 -2.69 9.14 -5.22
C TYR A 61 -2.42 7.68 -4.84
N ASN A 62 -1.15 7.24 -4.90
CA ASN A 62 -0.81 5.87 -4.53
C ASN A 62 -1.14 5.55 -3.07
N MET A 63 -0.92 6.46 -2.14
CA MET A 63 -1.27 6.24 -0.73
C MET A 63 -2.79 6.30 -0.47
N SER A 64 -3.57 6.87 -1.39
CA SER A 64 -5.02 7.01 -1.23
C SER A 64 -5.77 5.69 -1.42
N PHE A 65 -5.22 4.77 -2.19
CA PHE A 65 -5.86 3.50 -2.52
C PHE A 65 -5.09 2.35 -1.92
N TYR A 66 -5.75 1.59 -1.07
CA TYR A 66 -5.22 0.36 -0.52
C TYR A 66 -6.19 -0.78 -0.84
N SER A 67 -5.64 -1.94 -1.22
CA SER A 67 -6.47 -3.11 -1.47
C SER A 67 -5.82 -4.39 -0.97
N VAL A 68 -6.65 -5.30 -0.47
CA VAL A 68 -6.33 -6.71 -0.27
C VAL A 68 -7.23 -7.52 -1.19
N LYS A 69 -6.63 -8.43 -1.95
CA LYS A 69 -7.32 -9.29 -2.92
C LYS A 69 -6.92 -10.73 -2.68
N ILE A 70 -7.90 -11.62 -2.73
CA ILE A 70 -7.67 -13.07 -2.75
C ILE A 70 -8.22 -13.61 -4.06
N PHE A 71 -7.42 -14.43 -4.71
CA PHE A 71 -7.74 -15.06 -5.98
C PHE A 71 -8.24 -16.49 -5.77
N ASP A 72 -8.88 -17.04 -6.79
CA ASP A 72 -9.37 -18.43 -6.84
C ASP A 72 -8.29 -19.50 -6.60
N ASP A 73 -7.05 -19.24 -7.03
CA ASP A 73 -5.87 -20.07 -6.75
C ASP A 73 -5.31 -19.90 -5.33
N LYS A 74 -6.06 -19.21 -4.45
CA LYS A 74 -5.67 -18.81 -3.10
C LYS A 74 -4.47 -17.86 -3.05
N ALA A 75 -4.04 -17.28 -4.18
CA ALA A 75 -3.03 -16.23 -4.15
C ALA A 75 -3.58 -15.00 -3.42
N ILE A 76 -2.71 -14.34 -2.65
CA ILE A 76 -3.04 -13.09 -1.97
C ILE A 76 -2.25 -11.94 -2.58
N GLN A 77 -2.92 -10.82 -2.84
CA GLN A 77 -2.30 -9.57 -3.23
C GLN A 77 -2.72 -8.45 -2.29
N PHE A 78 -1.74 -7.73 -1.72
CA PHE A 78 -2.00 -6.64 -0.78
C PHE A 78 -1.08 -5.45 -1.04
N GLY A 79 -1.57 -4.25 -0.75
CA GLY A 79 -0.79 -3.01 -0.79
C GLY A 79 -1.46 -1.89 -1.61
N PHE A 80 -0.62 -1.01 -2.14
CA PHE A 80 -1.01 0.19 -2.90
C PHE A 80 -0.88 -0.08 -4.41
N PRO A 81 -1.54 0.70 -5.29
CA PRO A 81 -1.55 0.45 -6.74
C PRO A 81 -0.17 0.18 -7.35
N ALA A 82 0.82 1.07 -7.14
CA ALA A 82 2.19 0.88 -7.64
C ALA A 82 3.10 0.07 -6.69
N TRP A 83 2.70 -0.09 -5.43
CA TRP A 83 3.46 -0.80 -4.40
C TRP A 83 2.58 -1.87 -3.77
N ASN A 84 2.29 -2.92 -4.54
CA ASN A 84 1.59 -4.10 -4.06
C ASN A 84 2.53 -5.30 -4.08
N LYS A 85 2.22 -6.29 -3.24
CA LYS A 85 2.86 -7.59 -3.24
C LYS A 85 1.82 -8.65 -3.49
N LYS A 86 2.11 -9.53 -4.44
CA LYS A 86 1.40 -10.77 -4.66
C LYS A 86 2.24 -11.94 -4.15
N LEU A 87 1.60 -12.87 -3.46
CA LEU A 87 2.19 -14.10 -2.95
C LEU A 87 1.30 -15.27 -3.33
N GLN A 88 1.92 -16.32 -3.87
CA GLN A 88 1.28 -17.61 -4.10
C GLN A 88 1.24 -18.42 -2.80
N PRO A 89 0.29 -19.36 -2.62
CA PRO A 89 0.23 -20.21 -1.43
C PRO A 89 1.55 -20.96 -1.17
N SER A 90 2.24 -21.41 -2.22
CA SER A 90 3.55 -22.06 -2.12
C SER A 90 4.68 -21.14 -1.62
N GLU A 91 4.48 -19.82 -1.65
CA GLU A 91 5.41 -18.83 -1.14
C GLU A 91 5.12 -18.45 0.32
N ILE A 92 4.03 -18.94 0.90
CA ILE A 92 3.58 -18.65 2.26
C ILE A 92 3.98 -19.81 3.18
N ASN A 93 4.79 -19.51 4.20
CA ASN A 93 5.17 -20.46 5.24
C ASN A 93 4.17 -20.45 6.40
N SER A 94 3.78 -19.24 6.84
CA SER A 94 2.78 -19.05 7.90
C SER A 94 2.00 -17.75 7.68
N ILE A 95 0.75 -17.74 8.17
CA ILE A 95 -0.15 -16.59 8.14
C ILE A 95 -0.87 -16.48 9.48
N GLU A 96 -0.77 -15.34 10.15
CA GLU A 96 -1.31 -15.14 11.49
C GLU A 96 -1.98 -13.76 11.63
N GLU A 97 -3.10 -13.70 12.38
CA GLU A 97 -3.67 -12.44 12.86
C GLU A 97 -2.77 -11.89 13.96
N ILE A 98 -2.39 -10.61 13.85
CA ILE A 98 -1.56 -9.93 14.84
C ILE A 98 -2.24 -8.64 15.33
N PRO A 99 -1.97 -8.23 16.59
CA PRO A 99 -2.35 -6.90 17.05
C PRO A 99 -1.60 -5.85 16.21
N TYR A 100 -2.33 -4.85 15.71
CA TYR A 100 -1.83 -3.96 14.67
C TYR A 100 -1.67 -2.53 15.17
N HIS A 101 -0.43 -2.05 15.28
CA HIS A 101 -0.13 -0.69 15.74
C HIS A 101 0.74 0.09 14.74
N PRO A 102 0.13 0.69 13.70
CA PRO A 102 0.84 1.43 12.63
C PRO A 102 1.96 2.36 13.10
N ILE A 103 1.65 3.26 14.04
CA ILE A 103 2.57 4.31 14.47
C ILE A 103 3.66 3.74 15.37
N ARG A 104 3.31 2.84 16.30
CA ARG A 104 4.24 2.29 17.29
C ARG A 104 5.23 1.30 16.65
N GLU A 105 4.79 0.50 15.68
CA GLU A 105 5.59 -0.59 15.11
C GLU A 105 6.30 -0.18 13.81
N PHE A 106 5.73 0.75 13.03
CA PHE A 106 6.27 1.14 11.72
C PHE A 106 6.56 2.65 11.59
N GLY A 107 6.28 3.45 12.63
CA GLY A 107 6.57 4.89 12.63
C GLY A 107 5.68 5.72 11.70
N GLY A 108 4.61 5.14 11.14
CA GLY A 108 3.70 5.85 10.25
C GLY A 108 2.94 4.93 9.29
N LEU A 109 2.29 5.55 8.30
CA LEU A 109 1.48 4.89 7.28
C LEU A 109 2.25 4.74 5.95
N GLY A 110 1.79 3.84 5.09
CA GLY A 110 2.33 3.57 3.77
C GLY A 110 3.17 2.29 3.70
N TRP A 111 3.98 2.20 2.65
CA TRP A 111 5.00 1.16 2.55
C TRP A 111 6.16 1.48 3.50
N ARG A 112 6.44 0.57 4.44
CA ARG A 112 7.38 0.77 5.54
C ARG A 112 8.20 -0.49 5.80
N ILE A 113 9.38 -0.29 6.38
CA ILE A 113 10.22 -1.37 6.89
C ILE A 113 10.44 -1.08 8.37
N GLY A 114 10.10 -2.04 9.23
CA GLY A 114 10.16 -1.89 10.68
C GLY A 114 10.75 -3.10 11.39
N ARG A 115 11.30 -2.88 12.58
CA ARG A 115 11.65 -3.91 13.56
C ARG A 115 10.69 -3.79 14.74
N GLY A 116 9.48 -4.30 14.56
CA GLY A 116 8.43 -4.16 15.57
C GLY A 116 7.53 -5.39 15.59
N GLY A 117 7.70 -6.25 16.60
CA GLY A 117 6.82 -7.37 16.96
C GLY A 117 7.57 -8.56 17.56
N LYS A 118 6.88 -9.71 17.69
CA LYS A 118 7.22 -10.83 18.61
C LYS A 118 8.70 -11.25 18.65
N ASN A 119 9.46 -11.11 17.55
CA ASN A 119 10.80 -11.67 17.42
C ASN A 119 11.90 -10.68 16.98
N GLY A 120 11.64 -9.36 16.96
CA GLY A 120 12.66 -8.35 16.58
C GLY A 120 13.16 -8.43 15.12
N LYS A 121 12.52 -9.25 14.28
CA LYS A 121 12.82 -9.44 12.86
C LYS A 121 12.38 -8.22 12.04
N TRP A 122 13.05 -8.01 10.91
CA TRP A 122 12.66 -7.00 9.93
C TRP A 122 11.39 -7.41 9.20
N ARG A 123 10.43 -6.48 9.11
CA ARG A 123 9.14 -6.72 8.45
C ARG A 123 8.83 -5.62 7.47
N ILE A 124 8.21 -6.00 6.36
CA ILE A 124 7.74 -5.09 5.31
C ILE A 124 6.26 -4.84 5.54
N GLY A 125 5.94 -3.64 6.01
CA GLY A 125 4.59 -3.20 6.33
C GLY A 125 3.92 -2.50 5.15
N TYR A 126 2.71 -2.92 4.81
CA TYR A 126 1.74 -2.16 4.03
C TYR A 126 0.74 -1.56 5.03
N VAL A 127 1.13 -0.40 5.56
CA VAL A 127 0.54 0.14 6.77
C VAL A 127 -0.55 1.16 6.43
N VAL A 128 -1.76 0.93 6.89
CA VAL A 128 -2.91 1.81 6.72
C VAL A 128 -3.63 1.96 8.06
N TRP A 129 -4.52 2.94 8.19
CA TRP A 129 -5.24 3.17 9.44
C TRP A 129 -6.36 2.15 9.61
N LEU A 130 -6.03 0.94 10.05
CA LEU A 130 -6.95 -0.19 10.28
C LEU A 130 -6.81 -0.69 11.72
N GLN A 131 -7.77 -1.48 12.20
CA GLN A 131 -7.77 -1.97 13.58
C GLN A 131 -6.97 -3.25 13.76
N LYS A 132 -6.87 -4.06 12.71
CA LYS A 132 -6.23 -5.38 12.74
C LYS A 132 -5.25 -5.54 11.59
N GLY A 133 -4.39 -6.54 11.69
CA GLY A 133 -3.39 -6.83 10.68
C GLY A 133 -3.09 -8.32 10.60
N ILE A 134 -2.58 -8.72 9.44
CA ILE A 134 -2.08 -10.06 9.18
C ILE A 134 -0.58 -9.97 8.98
N GLU A 135 0.14 -10.93 9.58
CA GLU A 135 1.55 -11.19 9.30
C GLU A 135 1.67 -12.44 8.42
N ILE A 136 2.41 -12.32 7.32
CA ILE A 136 2.78 -13.43 6.44
C ILE A 136 4.28 -13.64 6.53
N GLU A 137 4.70 -14.85 6.90
CA GLU A 137 6.06 -15.31 6.71
C GLU A 137 6.17 -15.96 5.33
N ALA A 138 7.00 -15.40 4.47
CA ALA A 138 7.27 -15.99 3.17
C ALA A 138 8.41 -17.01 3.23
N THR A 139 8.40 -17.98 2.33
CA THR A 139 9.44 -19.03 2.23
C THR A 139 10.85 -18.50 1.99
N ASN A 140 10.97 -17.27 1.48
CA ASN A 140 12.25 -16.55 1.33
C ASN A 140 12.74 -15.87 2.62
N GLY A 141 12.10 -16.10 3.76
CA GLY A 141 12.47 -15.55 5.06
C GLY A 141 12.06 -14.09 5.29
N LYS A 142 11.31 -13.48 4.36
CA LYS A 142 10.76 -12.13 4.52
C LYS A 142 9.43 -12.19 5.25
N TYR A 143 9.20 -11.20 6.13
CA TYR A 143 7.94 -11.02 6.83
C TYR A 143 7.20 -9.84 6.21
N TYR A 144 5.95 -10.07 5.84
CA TYR A 144 5.04 -9.03 5.35
C TYR A 144 3.95 -8.80 6.37
N VAL A 145 3.62 -7.54 6.61
CA VAL A 145 2.51 -7.15 7.49
C VAL A 145 1.60 -6.24 6.70
N PHE A 146 0.29 -6.47 6.76
CA PHE A 146 -0.68 -5.59 6.13
C PHE A 146 -1.93 -5.45 6.99
N GLY A 147 -2.59 -4.30 6.91
CA GLY A 147 -3.81 -4.04 7.68
C GLY A 147 -5.05 -4.63 6.99
N THR A 148 -6.03 -5.06 7.76
CA THR A 148 -7.34 -5.52 7.26
C THR A 148 -8.40 -5.31 8.35
N ASP A 149 -9.65 -5.08 7.95
CA ASP A 149 -10.79 -5.10 8.87
C ASP A 149 -11.28 -6.54 9.15
N ASN A 150 -11.05 -7.50 8.25
CA ASN A 150 -11.57 -8.87 8.29
C ASN A 150 -10.48 -9.96 8.21
N PRO A 151 -9.56 -10.06 9.20
CA PRO A 151 -8.45 -11.00 9.10
C PRO A 151 -8.88 -12.48 9.09
N GLN A 152 -9.94 -12.83 9.81
CA GLN A 152 -10.40 -14.22 9.89
C GLN A 152 -10.93 -14.75 8.56
N GLU A 153 -11.63 -13.90 7.78
CA GLU A 153 -12.11 -14.25 6.45
C GLU A 153 -10.95 -14.44 5.46
N ILE A 154 -9.93 -13.58 5.54
CA ILE A 154 -8.74 -13.72 4.70
C ILE A 154 -7.99 -15.01 5.02
N ILE A 155 -7.81 -15.33 6.31
CA ILE A 155 -7.10 -16.54 6.73
C ILE A 155 -7.87 -17.79 6.29
N SER A 156 -9.21 -17.81 6.43
CA SER A 156 -10.02 -18.97 6.05
C SER A 156 -10.05 -19.25 4.55
N LEU A 157 -9.89 -18.22 3.71
CA LEU A 157 -9.82 -18.36 2.25
C LEU A 157 -8.45 -18.84 1.74
N ILE A 158 -7.39 -18.67 2.53
CA ILE A 158 -6.02 -19.04 2.17
C ILE A 158 -5.65 -20.45 2.65
N GLN A 159 -6.23 -20.91 3.77
CA GLN A 159 -6.10 -22.28 4.28
C GLN A 159 -6.82 -23.28 3.36
#